data_AF-A0A4Q2XFZ7-F1
#
_entry.id   AF-A0A4Q2XFZ7-F1
#
_cell.length_a   1.000
_cell.length_b   1.000
_cell.length_c   1.000
_cell.angle_alpha   90.00
_cell.angle_beta   90.00
_cell.angle_gamma   90.00
#
_symmetry.space_group_name_H-M   'P 1'
#
loop_
_entity.id
_entity.type
_entity.pdbx_description
1 polymer ?
#
loop_
_entity_poly.entity_id
_entity_poly.type
_entity_poly.pdbx_seq_one_letter_code
_entity_poly.pdbx_strand_id
1 'polypeptide(L)'
;MLCRVSRKDEELRQEREAAWVGDAVLALFARQFVLRERNAMDGEWFTRLTSNEFLSAFGNPTRVEASIGKLYLSGGLDAAFAWMDAELVPLFRKQIAKRG
;
A
#
# COMPACT_ATOMS: atom_id res chain seq x y z
N MET A 1 -32.91 -7.22 20.93
CA MET A 1 -32.98 -7.40 19.46
C MET A 1 -31.55 -7.32 18.95
N LEU A 2 -30.90 -8.46 18.70
CA LEU A 2 -29.53 -8.49 18.16
C LEU A 2 -29.64 -8.41 16.64
N CYS A 3 -29.15 -7.32 16.05
CA CYS A 3 -29.04 -7.20 14.61
C CYS A 3 -28.01 -8.23 14.13
N ARG A 4 -28.45 -9.23 13.35
CA ARG A 4 -27.54 -10.24 12.76
C ARG A 4 -26.75 -9.54 11.65
N VAL A 5 -25.48 -9.24 11.91
CA VAL A 5 -24.55 -8.74 10.89
C VAL A 5 -24.44 -9.82 9.80
N SER A 6 -24.54 -9.43 8.53
CA SER A 6 -24.41 -10.37 7.41
C SER A 6 -22.94 -10.76 7.23
N ARG A 7 -22.68 -12.01 6.81
CA ARG A 7 -21.32 -12.48 6.47
C ARG A 7 -20.61 -11.55 5.48
N LYS A 8 -21.35 -10.98 4.53
CA LYS A 8 -20.82 -9.99 3.57
C LYS A 8 -20.34 -8.71 4.25
N ASP A 9 -21.02 -8.27 5.30
CA ASP A 9 -20.65 -7.06 6.04
C ASP A 9 -19.39 -7.29 6.88
N GLU A 10 -19.24 -8.51 7.43
CA GLU A 10 -18.01 -8.91 8.13
C GLU A 10 -16.80 -8.99 7.19
N GLU A 11 -16.96 -9.59 6.02
CA GLU A 11 -15.90 -9.67 5.00
C GLU A 11 -15.47 -8.26 4.55
N LEU A 12 -16.43 -7.36 4.33
CA LEU A 12 -16.16 -5.97 3.99
C LEU A 12 -15.44 -5.22 5.11
N ARG A 13 -15.81 -5.49 6.38
CA ARG A 13 -15.16 -4.90 7.55
C ARG A 13 -13.72 -5.35 7.66
N GLN A 14 -13.46 -6.64 7.52
CA GLN A 14 -12.10 -7.21 7.54
C GLN A 14 -11.23 -6.65 6.41
N GLU A 15 -11.79 -6.48 5.22
CA GLU A 15 -11.07 -5.87 4.10
C GLU A 15 -10.67 -4.42 4.40
N ARG A 16 -11.56 -3.63 4.98
CA ARG A 16 -11.28 -2.25 5.38
C ARG A 16 -10.26 -2.16 6.52
N GLU A 17 -10.34 -3.04 7.51
CA GLU A 17 -9.37 -3.11 8.59
C GLU A 17 -7.98 -3.50 8.08
N ALA A 18 -7.91 -4.47 7.17
CA ALA A 18 -6.67 -4.82 6.50
C ALA A 18 -6.13 -3.65 5.68
N ALA A 19 -6.98 -2.92 4.95
CA ALA A 19 -6.58 -1.73 4.20
C ALA A 19 -6.02 -0.64 5.11
N TRP A 20 -6.66 -0.39 6.25
CA TRP A 20 -6.21 0.59 7.22
C TRP A 20 -4.81 0.29 7.77
N VAL A 21 -4.54 -0.99 8.08
CA VAL A 21 -3.19 -1.44 8.48
C VAL A 21 -2.21 -1.35 7.30
N GLY A 22 -2.65 -1.76 6.11
CA GLY A 22 -1.86 -1.74 4.90
C GLY A 22 -1.41 -0.35 4.47
N ASP A 23 -2.26 0.67 4.61
CA ASP A 23 -1.90 2.07 4.35
C ASP A 23 -0.74 2.53 5.25
N ALA A 24 -0.78 2.21 6.55
CA ALA A 24 0.32 2.53 7.45
C ALA A 24 1.63 1.82 7.06
N VAL A 25 1.55 0.56 6.63
CA VAL A 25 2.71 -0.22 6.16
C VAL A 25 3.26 0.33 4.84
N LEU A 26 2.38 0.67 3.90
CA LEU A 26 2.74 1.32 2.63
C LEU A 26 3.42 2.67 2.89
N ALA A 27 2.88 3.46 3.81
CA ALA A 27 3.45 4.76 4.16
C ALA A 27 4.81 4.63 4.87
N LEU A 28 5.05 3.58 5.64
CA LEU A 28 6.37 3.28 6.20
C LEU A 28 7.36 2.90 5.09
N PHE A 29 6.98 1.97 4.22
CA PHE A 29 7.79 1.56 3.08
C PHE A 29 8.18 2.75 2.20
N ALA A 30 7.19 3.56 1.82
CA ALA A 30 7.40 4.72 0.97
C ALA A 30 8.39 5.72 1.57
N ARG A 31 8.31 6.00 2.87
CA ARG A 31 9.29 6.87 3.55
C ARG A 31 10.70 6.29 3.51
N GLN A 32 10.87 5.00 3.79
CA GLN A 32 12.18 4.35 3.75
C GLN A 32 12.75 4.31 2.33
N PHE A 33 11.90 4.01 1.34
CA PHE A 33 12.27 4.03 -0.07
C PHE A 33 12.74 5.41 -0.51
N VAL A 34 11.98 6.47 -0.17
CA VAL A 34 12.34 7.85 -0.50
C VAL A 34 13.67 8.25 0.14
N LEU A 35 13.87 7.97 1.42
CA LEU A 35 15.13 8.28 2.11
C LEU A 35 16.31 7.57 1.44
N ARG A 36 16.15 6.30 1.06
CA ARG A 36 17.19 5.51 0.37
C ARG A 36 17.52 6.03 -1.02
N GLU A 37 16.51 6.40 -1.81
CA GLU A 37 16.70 6.76 -3.23
C GLU A 37 17.03 8.24 -3.44
N ARG A 38 16.52 9.12 -2.57
CA ARG A 38 16.66 10.58 -2.71
C ARG A 38 17.70 11.17 -1.76
N ASN A 39 18.10 10.41 -0.74
CA ASN A 39 18.91 10.91 0.37
C ASN A 39 18.34 12.21 0.99
N ALA A 40 17.01 12.33 0.97
CA ALA A 40 16.26 13.50 1.38
C ALA A 40 14.80 13.13 1.72
N MET A 41 14.14 13.97 2.51
CA MET A 41 12.70 13.86 2.76
C MET A 41 11.92 14.45 1.57
N ASP A 42 11.82 13.70 0.47
CA ASP A 42 11.10 14.11 -0.74
C ASP A 42 9.59 13.81 -0.61
N GLY A 43 8.84 14.80 -0.12
CA GLY A 43 7.40 14.70 0.09
C GLY A 43 6.61 14.45 -1.20
N GLU A 44 7.09 14.93 -2.35
CA GLU A 44 6.45 14.69 -3.63
C GLU A 44 6.54 13.21 -4.03
N TRP A 45 7.73 12.61 -3.91
CA TRP A 45 7.91 11.18 -4.19
C TRP A 45 7.07 10.31 -3.26
N PHE A 46 7.03 10.65 -1.97
CA PHE A 46 6.18 9.98 -1.00
C PHE A 46 4.71 10.03 -1.44
N THR A 47 4.16 11.24 -1.67
CA THR A 47 2.76 11.41 -2.08
C THR A 47 2.45 10.67 -3.37
N ARG A 48 3.36 10.68 -4.35
CA ARG A 48 3.14 9.97 -5.61
C ARG A 48 3.08 8.46 -5.41
N LEU A 49 4.01 7.88 -4.64
CA LEU A 49 4.08 6.43 -4.38
C LEU A 49 2.88 5.93 -3.56
N THR A 50 2.30 6.77 -2.69
CA THR A 50 1.13 6.42 -1.87
C THR A 50 -0.20 6.93 -2.44
N SER A 51 -0.21 7.52 -3.64
CA SER A 51 -1.43 8.12 -4.20
C SER A 51 -2.40 7.06 -4.72
N ASN A 52 -3.70 7.32 -4.59
CA ASN A 52 -4.73 6.51 -5.24
C ASN A 52 -4.54 6.44 -6.76
N GLU A 53 -4.04 7.50 -7.40
CA GLU A 53 -3.75 7.51 -8.84
C GLU A 53 -2.70 6.43 -9.18
N PHE A 54 -1.61 6.36 -8.42
CA PHE A 54 -0.58 5.36 -8.60
C PHE A 54 -1.09 3.95 -8.30
N LEU A 55 -1.74 3.76 -7.14
CA LEU A 55 -2.26 2.45 -6.73
C LEU A 55 -3.34 1.92 -7.67
N SER A 56 -4.07 2.81 -8.35
CA SER A 56 -5.08 2.44 -9.36
C SER A 56 -4.48 1.66 -10.53
N ALA A 57 -3.18 1.78 -10.79
CA ALA A 57 -2.50 0.98 -11.82
C ALA A 57 -2.42 -0.53 -11.47
N PHE A 58 -2.60 -0.88 -10.19
CA PHE A 58 -2.56 -2.26 -9.69
C PHE A 58 -3.96 -2.80 -9.36
N GLY A 59 -5.01 -1.98 -9.43
CA GLY A 59 -6.38 -2.32 -9.10
C GLY A 59 -7.05 -1.28 -8.20
N ASN A 60 -8.13 -1.65 -7.53
CA ASN A 60 -8.78 -0.73 -6.57
C ASN A 60 -7.79 -0.39 -5.42
N PRO A 61 -7.50 0.89 -5.12
CA PRO A 61 -6.51 1.28 -4.12
C PRO A 61 -6.72 0.63 -2.74
N THR A 62 -7.96 0.63 -2.24
CA THR A 62 -8.30 -0.02 -0.96
C THR A 62 -8.03 -1.52 -0.97
N ARG A 63 -8.19 -2.20 -2.11
CA ARG A 63 -7.82 -3.62 -2.22
C ARG A 63 -6.31 -3.83 -2.26
N VAL A 64 -5.56 -2.91 -2.85
CA VAL A 64 -4.10 -2.95 -2.85
C VAL A 64 -3.60 -2.79 -1.42
N GLU A 65 -4.08 -1.78 -0.71
CA GLU A 65 -3.80 -1.56 0.71
C GLU A 65 -4.21 -2.78 1.55
N ALA A 66 -5.40 -3.35 1.34
CA ALA A 66 -5.83 -4.55 2.06
C ALA A 66 -4.91 -5.75 1.80
N SER A 67 -4.37 -5.87 0.59
CA SER A 67 -3.41 -6.93 0.25
C SER A 67 -2.09 -6.74 0.98
N ILE A 68 -1.58 -5.50 1.03
CA ILE A 68 -0.39 -5.14 1.83
C ILE A 68 -0.63 -5.47 3.31
N GLY A 69 -1.78 -5.08 3.86
CA GLY A 69 -2.15 -5.37 5.25
C GLY A 69 -2.21 -6.88 5.55
N LYS A 70 -2.79 -7.68 4.65
CA LYS A 70 -2.83 -9.14 4.79
C LYS A 70 -1.45 -9.78 4.73
N LEU A 71 -0.57 -9.32 3.83
CA LEU A 71 0.82 -9.77 3.76
C LEU A 71 1.55 -9.44 5.06
N TYR A 72 1.37 -8.23 5.58
CA TYR A 72 1.94 -7.83 6.86
C TYR A 72 1.43 -8.69 8.02
N LEU A 73 0.12 -8.94 8.10
CA LEU A 73 -0.47 -9.74 9.17
C LEU A 73 -0.03 -11.21 9.15
N SER A 74 0.34 -11.75 7.99
CA SER A 74 0.74 -13.16 7.83
C SER A 74 2.25 -13.38 7.83
N GLY A 75 3.03 -12.43 7.30
CA GLY A 75 4.49 -12.57 7.10
C GLY A 75 5.32 -11.38 7.59
N GLY A 76 4.71 -10.44 8.31
CA GLY A 76 5.39 -9.26 8.85
C GLY A 76 5.82 -8.25 7.79
N LEU A 77 6.70 -7.33 8.21
CA LEU A 77 7.21 -6.28 7.31
C LEU A 77 8.00 -6.86 6.14
N ASP A 78 8.77 -7.93 6.35
CA ASP A 78 9.60 -8.53 5.29
C ASP A 78 8.75 -9.01 4.11
N ALA A 79 7.63 -9.70 4.37
CA ALA A 79 6.73 -10.16 3.33
C ALA A 79 6.06 -9.00 2.58
N ALA A 80 5.59 -7.98 3.31
CA ALA A 80 4.95 -6.81 2.71
C ALA A 80 5.95 -5.99 1.87
N PHE A 81 7.16 -5.79 2.37
CA PHE A 81 8.20 -5.00 1.70
C PHE A 81 8.73 -5.72 0.47
N ALA A 82 8.97 -7.04 0.55
CA ALA A 82 9.37 -7.83 -0.61
C ALA A 82 8.35 -7.73 -1.76
N TRP A 83 7.06 -7.77 -1.44
CA TRP A 83 6.00 -7.58 -2.44
C TRP A 83 6.01 -6.16 -3.02
N MET A 84 6.16 -5.11 -2.20
CA MET A 84 6.21 -3.73 -2.68
C MET A 84 7.45 -3.44 -3.54
N ASP A 85 8.61 -4.01 -3.19
CA ASP A 85 9.83 -3.93 -4.01
C ASP A 85 9.66 -4.68 -5.35
N ALA A 86 8.94 -5.81 -5.37
CA ALA A 86 8.69 -6.58 -6.59
C ALA A 86 7.65 -5.94 -7.51
N GLU A 87 6.58 -5.37 -6.95
CA GLU A 87 5.42 -4.90 -7.72
C GLU A 87 5.37 -3.37 -7.88
N LEU A 88 5.46 -2.62 -6.77
CA LEU A 88 5.27 -1.17 -6.80
C LEU A 88 6.49 -0.44 -7.37
N VAL A 89 7.69 -0.78 -6.88
CA VAL A 89 8.92 -0.05 -7.22
C VAL A 89 9.24 -0.03 -8.72
N PRO A 90 9.14 -1.13 -9.49
CA PRO A 90 9.45 -1.10 -10.92
C PRO A 90 8.55 -0.15 -11.70
N LEU A 91 7.24 -0.15 -11.40
CA LEU A 91 6.31 0.77 -12.06
C LEU A 91 6.57 2.21 -11.63
N PHE A 92 6.78 2.45 -10.33
CA PHE A 92 7.05 3.78 -9.81
C PHE A 92 8.28 4.40 -10.51
N ARG A 93 9.39 3.65 -10.58
CA ARG A 93 10.62 4.07 -11.30
C ARG A 93 10.36 4.42 -12.76
N LYS A 94 9.55 3.62 -13.46
CA LYS A 94 9.17 3.88 -14.85
C LYS A 94 8.36 5.17 -15.00
N GLN A 95 7.48 5.48 -14.05
CA GLN A 95 6.65 6.70 -14.10
C GLN A 95 7.41 7.98 -13.77
N ILE A 96 8.37 7.93 -12.85
CA ILE A 96 9.21 9.08 -12.53
C ILE A 96 10.21 9.39 -13.65
N ALA A 97 10.77 8.36 -14.31
CA ALA A 97 11.73 8.54 -15.41
C ALA A 97 11.11 9.15 -16.68
N LYS A 98 9.80 9.02 -16.87
CA LYS A 98 9.07 9.64 -17.99
C LYS A 98 8.67 11.10 -17.76
N ARG A 99 8.80 11.59 -16.52
CA ARG A 99 8.37 12.93 -16.09
C ARG A 99 9.54 13.82 -15.68
N GLY A 100 10.78 13.35 -15.78
CA GLY A 100 12.01 14.14 -15.67
C GLY A 100 12.64 14.32 -17.04
#